data_AF-A0A2N5UBL7-F1
#
_entry.id   AF-A0A2N5UBL7-F1
#
_cell.length_a   1.000
_cell.length_b   1.000
_cell.length_c   1.000
_cell.angle_alpha   90.00
_cell.angle_beta   90.00
_cell.angle_gamma   90.00
#
_symmetry.space_group_name_H-M   'P 1'
#
loop_
_entity.id
_entity.type
_entity.pdbx_description
1 polymer ?
#
loop_
_entity_poly.entity_id
_entity_poly.type
_entity_poly.pdbx_seq_one_letter_code
_entity_poly.pdbx_strand_id
1 'polypeptide(L)'
;MYPDRKTSSLFKPVNDLTAKSCSSLTALESLQQHETNPLIPPLRPIADEFVVLLRYAVPIIGTHLLENTLMLVSMVWVGHLGTTELAAMSLANMTLNCSSLSVVVGFASALEGLCSQAYTSEGDGPHMSTLAAFRTTIIVAILVCLQSILLWNILPIFCFLRVDPVLAVMAARALRLLLFALPGYATFEISRRWLQAQAIISLPTAILLLISPLNAILSYLFICGPKPFQLGFMGAPMSTVISFNLMGFSSLMYSLRLAIRQGKPGWIQNPRVVYTQLGPNFWDGLSGFATLASEWWFWEFIGFASAHLGHSALAAHSIVVTITTELWATGMGINNNMDTDGIEVLYQLSSGAGLGVAARCGNLVGAGRTRRAVDASWAALMAGVVFGSLTTLFILVFRYPLARLFSSQDEEVTALVGKVLPTVAMIQIPDSIRSTLAGVIRGAGEPKASALMNCVGYYILGLPMGLFLSFSYPGLGLLGLWLGMLVAVGSTTLTSCYYLFNKLIPSLMRHPEQHRLIISNPPRHYQSLPEEIQGGYGTLTPL
;
A
#
# COMPACT_ATOMS: atom_id res chain seq x y z
N MET A 1 92.04 17.73 8.09
CA MET A 1 90.94 17.71 9.09
C MET A 1 89.64 17.73 8.31
N TYR A 2 88.66 16.92 8.70
CA TYR A 2 87.50 16.44 7.92
C TYR A 2 86.80 17.43 6.95
N PRO A 3 86.26 16.95 5.79
CA PRO A 3 85.88 17.81 4.65
C PRO A 3 84.38 18.04 4.45
N ASP A 4 84.12 19.07 3.62
CA ASP A 4 82.94 19.45 2.84
C ASP A 4 81.76 18.46 2.64
N ARG A 5 80.54 19.01 2.68
CA ARG A 5 79.46 18.65 1.73
C ARG A 5 78.50 19.82 1.44
N LYS A 6 78.43 20.10 0.13
CA LYS A 6 77.62 21.06 -0.65
C LYS A 6 76.11 21.04 -0.35
N THR A 7 75.45 22.19 -0.57
CA THR A 7 74.38 22.33 -1.60
C THR A 7 74.19 23.79 -2.01
N SER A 8 74.34 24.03 -3.30
CA SER A 8 74.17 25.29 -4.03
C SER A 8 72.79 25.39 -4.71
N SER A 9 72.22 26.59 -4.70
CA SER A 9 71.43 27.25 -5.75
C SER A 9 70.53 26.40 -6.68
N LEU A 10 69.23 26.72 -6.75
CA LEU A 10 68.48 26.85 -8.02
C LEU A 10 67.05 27.37 -7.77
N PHE A 11 66.87 28.68 -7.96
CA PHE A 11 65.58 29.23 -8.39
C PHE A 11 65.38 28.87 -9.87
N LYS A 12 64.29 28.19 -10.20
CA LYS A 12 63.72 28.07 -11.56
C LYS A 12 62.21 28.32 -11.48
N PRO A 13 61.59 28.97 -12.48
CA PRO A 13 60.24 29.47 -12.37
C PRO A 13 59.20 28.34 -12.53
N VAL A 14 58.14 28.46 -11.74
CA VAL A 14 56.91 27.67 -11.77
C VAL A 14 56.13 28.05 -13.02
N ASN A 15 56.28 27.32 -14.13
CA ASN A 15 55.36 27.45 -15.28
C ASN A 15 55.13 26.16 -16.09
N ASP A 16 55.77 25.02 -15.74
CA ASP A 16 55.58 23.74 -16.47
C ASP A 16 54.75 22.68 -15.72
N LEU A 17 54.27 22.98 -14.51
CA LEU A 17 53.44 22.06 -13.71
C LEU A 17 51.93 22.27 -13.88
N THR A 18 51.50 23.40 -14.45
CA THR A 18 50.08 23.71 -14.68
C THR A 18 49.55 23.07 -15.97
N ALA A 19 50.39 22.80 -16.97
CA ALA A 19 49.96 22.18 -18.22
C ALA A 19 49.68 20.67 -18.09
N LYS A 20 50.49 19.95 -17.28
CA LYS A 20 50.28 18.51 -17.02
C LYS A 20 49.20 18.22 -15.99
N SER A 21 48.94 19.11 -15.04
CA SER A 21 47.78 18.95 -14.13
C SER A 21 46.47 19.23 -14.86
N CYS A 22 46.47 20.20 -15.79
CA CYS A 22 45.31 20.54 -16.61
C CYS A 22 44.98 19.43 -17.63
N SER A 23 45.97 18.73 -18.19
CA SER A 23 45.73 17.57 -19.06
C SER A 23 45.24 16.33 -18.29
N SER A 24 45.65 16.13 -17.04
CA SER A 24 45.09 15.08 -16.18
C SER A 24 43.71 15.40 -15.62
N LEU A 25 43.41 16.68 -15.37
CA LEU A 25 42.08 17.17 -14.98
C LEU A 25 41.11 17.10 -16.16
N THR A 26 41.54 17.49 -17.37
CA THR A 26 40.73 17.31 -18.59
C THR A 26 40.61 15.86 -19.01
N ALA A 27 41.60 15.00 -18.71
CA ALA A 27 41.47 13.54 -18.88
C ALA A 27 40.50 12.93 -17.87
N LEU A 28 40.50 13.39 -16.60
CA LEU A 28 39.52 12.99 -15.57
C LEU A 28 38.12 13.54 -15.87
N GLU A 29 37.99 14.76 -16.37
CA GLU A 29 36.74 15.35 -16.86
C GLU A 29 36.24 14.61 -18.12
N SER A 30 37.14 14.20 -19.02
CA SER A 30 36.80 13.40 -20.21
C SER A 30 36.42 11.95 -19.87
N LEU A 31 36.92 11.41 -18.76
CA LEU A 31 36.52 10.09 -18.22
C LEU A 31 35.23 10.19 -17.38
N GLN A 32 34.90 11.35 -16.81
CA GLN A 32 33.57 11.64 -16.25
C GLN A 32 32.53 11.98 -17.32
N GLN A 33 32.95 12.42 -18.51
CA GLN A 33 32.12 12.65 -19.70
C GLN A 33 31.83 11.38 -20.52
N HIS A 34 32.23 10.19 -20.06
CA HIS A 34 31.51 8.98 -20.45
C HIS A 34 30.14 9.03 -19.78
N GLU A 35 29.24 9.81 -20.38
CA GLU A 35 27.83 9.91 -20.06
C GLU A 35 27.23 8.49 -20.00
N THR A 36 27.21 7.92 -18.80
CA THR A 36 26.20 6.94 -18.45
C THR A 36 24.87 7.62 -18.74
N ASN A 37 24.19 7.15 -19.79
CA ASN A 37 22.88 7.60 -20.24
C ASN A 37 22.07 8.17 -19.06
N PRO A 38 21.68 9.46 -19.04
CA PRO A 38 21.07 10.07 -17.86
C PRO A 38 19.75 9.39 -17.45
N LEU A 39 19.18 8.52 -18.27
CA LEU A 39 18.03 7.69 -17.90
C LEU A 39 18.36 6.40 -17.14
N ILE A 40 19.59 5.88 -17.25
CA ILE A 40 19.99 4.58 -16.67
C ILE A 40 21.07 4.83 -15.60
N PRO A 41 20.74 4.67 -14.31
CA PRO A 41 21.71 4.83 -13.25
C PRO A 41 22.66 3.62 -13.14
N PRO A 42 23.86 3.81 -12.57
CA PRO A 42 24.78 2.70 -12.31
C PRO A 42 24.20 1.74 -11.25
N LEU A 43 24.61 0.47 -11.28
CA LEU A 43 24.04 -0.60 -10.43
C LEU A 43 24.15 -0.34 -8.92
N ARG A 44 25.21 0.34 -8.46
CA ARG A 44 25.47 0.54 -7.03
C ARG A 44 24.42 1.43 -6.33
N PRO A 45 24.09 2.63 -6.84
CA PRO A 45 22.96 3.41 -6.32
C PRO A 45 21.62 2.66 -6.30
N ILE A 46 21.36 1.83 -7.31
CA ILE A 46 20.12 1.05 -7.37
C ILE A 46 20.12 -0.01 -6.25
N ALA A 47 21.25 -0.68 -6.01
CA ALA A 47 21.40 -1.64 -4.92
C ALA A 47 21.25 -0.99 -3.54
N ASP A 48 21.82 0.20 -3.35
CA ASP A 48 21.69 0.97 -2.10
C ASP A 48 20.22 1.34 -1.83
N GLU A 49 19.51 1.85 -2.84
CA GLU A 49 18.07 2.14 -2.70
C GLU A 49 17.25 0.86 -2.51
N PHE A 50 17.60 -0.26 -3.16
CA PHE A 50 16.93 -1.54 -2.96
C PHE A 50 17.00 -2.02 -1.49
N VAL A 51 18.15 -1.85 -0.83
CA VAL A 51 18.30 -2.17 0.60
C VAL A 51 17.44 -1.25 1.47
N VAL A 52 17.32 0.04 1.12
CA VAL A 52 16.43 0.97 1.82
C VAL A 52 14.97 0.54 1.68
N LEU A 53 14.55 0.16 0.48
CA LEU A 53 13.19 -0.33 0.21
C LEU A 53 12.87 -1.60 1.00
N LEU A 54 13.80 -2.57 1.05
CA LEU A 54 13.66 -3.77 1.88
C LEU A 54 13.48 -3.43 3.36
N ARG A 55 14.26 -2.48 3.88
CA ARG A 55 14.15 -2.03 5.27
C ARG A 55 12.80 -1.38 5.57
N TYR A 56 12.17 -0.76 4.59
CA TYR A 56 10.82 -0.17 4.72
C TYR A 56 9.73 -1.24 4.59
N ALA A 57 9.90 -2.20 3.69
CA ALA A 57 8.92 -3.26 3.45
C ALA A 57 8.71 -4.14 4.68
N VAL A 58 9.77 -4.53 5.41
CA VAL A 58 9.68 -5.48 6.53
C VAL A 58 8.69 -5.05 7.63
N PRO A 59 8.76 -3.83 8.19
CA PRO A 59 7.77 -3.40 9.19
C PRO A 59 6.37 -3.18 8.60
N ILE A 60 6.26 -2.79 7.33
CA ILE A 60 4.96 -2.63 6.65
C ILE A 60 4.26 -3.99 6.53
N ILE A 61 4.99 -5.02 6.15
CA ILE A 61 4.50 -6.42 6.11
C ILE A 61 4.03 -6.84 7.51
N GLY A 62 4.87 -6.63 8.53
CA GLY A 62 4.49 -6.95 9.92
C GLY A 62 3.23 -6.22 10.36
N THR A 63 3.01 -4.98 9.91
CA THR A 63 1.80 -4.21 10.18
C THR A 63 0.58 -4.87 9.54
N HIS A 64 0.65 -5.21 8.24
CA HIS A 64 -0.47 -5.86 7.55
C HIS A 64 -0.80 -7.24 8.09
N LEU A 65 0.22 -8.05 8.39
CA LEU A 65 0.07 -9.35 9.04
C LEU A 65 -0.70 -9.22 10.36
N LEU A 66 -0.21 -8.37 11.26
CA LEU A 66 -0.85 -8.18 12.57
C LEU A 66 -2.25 -7.59 12.44
N GLU A 67 -2.49 -6.72 11.47
CA GLU A 67 -3.81 -6.18 11.16
C GLU A 67 -4.78 -7.29 10.71
N ASN A 68 -4.34 -8.19 9.82
CA ASN A 68 -5.13 -9.31 9.33
C ASN A 68 -5.51 -10.28 10.47
N THR A 69 -4.61 -10.52 11.42
CA THR A 69 -4.90 -11.38 12.59
C THR A 69 -6.12 -10.91 13.40
N LEU A 70 -6.43 -9.60 13.41
CA LEU A 70 -7.58 -9.07 14.15
C LEU A 70 -8.92 -9.61 13.63
N MET A 71 -9.03 -9.82 12.32
CA MET A 71 -10.23 -10.39 11.70
C MET A 71 -10.18 -11.92 11.73
N LEU A 72 -9.02 -12.51 11.43
CA LEU A 72 -8.84 -13.96 11.36
C LEU A 72 -9.14 -14.65 12.71
N VAL A 73 -8.58 -14.14 13.81
CA VAL A 73 -8.77 -14.74 15.13
C VAL A 73 -10.24 -14.69 15.55
N SER A 74 -10.93 -13.58 15.29
CA SER A 74 -12.37 -13.44 15.55
C SER A 74 -13.18 -14.46 14.74
N MET A 75 -12.83 -14.73 13.47
CA MET A 75 -13.50 -15.73 12.65
C MET A 75 -13.28 -17.16 13.17
N VAL A 76 -12.06 -17.50 13.61
CA VAL A 76 -11.76 -18.83 14.17
C VAL A 76 -12.67 -19.13 15.36
N TRP A 77 -12.82 -18.18 16.28
CA TRP A 77 -13.69 -18.36 17.44
C TRP A 77 -15.17 -18.44 17.07
N VAL A 78 -15.62 -17.67 16.08
CA VAL A 78 -17.01 -17.76 15.58
C VAL A 78 -17.27 -19.10 14.91
N GLY A 79 -16.27 -19.68 14.24
CA GLY A 79 -16.36 -21.02 13.67
C GLY A 79 -16.70 -22.11 14.69
N HIS A 80 -16.34 -21.93 15.95
CA HIS A 80 -16.73 -22.85 17.03
C HIS A 80 -18.19 -22.71 17.49
N LEU A 81 -18.87 -21.60 17.16
CA LEU A 81 -20.30 -21.43 17.48
C LEU A 81 -21.18 -22.21 16.51
N GLY A 82 -20.81 -22.23 15.22
CA GLY A 82 -21.58 -22.89 14.18
C GLY A 82 -21.25 -22.38 12.79
N THR A 83 -21.65 -23.14 11.77
CA THR A 83 -21.44 -22.79 10.36
C THR A 83 -22.31 -21.61 9.92
N THR A 84 -23.51 -21.48 10.49
CA THR A 84 -24.43 -20.37 10.25
C THR A 84 -23.88 -19.03 10.74
N GLU A 85 -23.30 -19.02 11.94
CA GLU A 85 -22.66 -17.88 12.59
C GLU A 85 -21.42 -17.44 11.80
N LEU A 86 -20.59 -18.41 11.40
CA LEU A 86 -19.40 -18.14 10.59
C LEU A 86 -19.76 -17.51 9.25
N ALA A 87 -20.76 -18.08 8.55
CA ALA A 87 -21.24 -17.53 7.29
C ALA A 87 -21.81 -16.10 7.46
N ALA A 88 -22.54 -15.84 8.55
CA ALA A 88 -23.10 -14.52 8.83
C ALA A 88 -22.00 -13.48 9.09
N MET A 89 -20.98 -13.83 9.89
CA MET A 89 -19.83 -12.96 10.14
C MET A 89 -19.00 -12.72 8.88
N SER A 90 -18.79 -13.76 8.07
CA SER A 90 -18.09 -13.63 6.78
C SER A 90 -18.81 -12.66 5.85
N LEU A 91 -20.13 -12.78 5.72
CA LEU A 91 -20.93 -11.87 4.91
C LEU A 91 -20.86 -10.42 5.42
N ALA A 92 -20.92 -10.22 6.73
CA ALA A 92 -20.79 -8.89 7.34
C ALA A 92 -19.40 -8.29 7.08
N ASN A 93 -18.34 -9.05 7.27
CA ASN A 93 -16.95 -8.63 7.03
C ASN A 93 -16.68 -8.32 5.55
N MET A 94 -17.16 -9.16 4.63
CA MET A 94 -17.06 -8.92 3.18
C MET A 94 -17.78 -7.62 2.80
N THR A 95 -18.99 -7.40 3.34
CA THR A 95 -19.75 -6.17 3.10
C THR A 95 -18.98 -4.95 3.62
N LEU A 96 -18.41 -5.02 4.82
CA LEU A 96 -17.60 -3.95 5.43
C LEU A 96 -16.32 -3.67 4.63
N ASN A 97 -15.61 -4.72 4.21
CA ASN A 97 -14.38 -4.64 3.41
C ASN A 97 -14.64 -3.91 2.09
N CYS A 98 -15.65 -4.36 1.33
CA CYS A 98 -15.96 -3.82 0.01
C CYS A 98 -16.50 -2.39 0.06
N SER A 99 -17.38 -2.08 1.00
CA SER A 99 -18.10 -0.79 1.04
C SER A 99 -17.42 0.31 1.86
N SER A 100 -16.69 -0.05 2.92
CA SER A 100 -16.13 0.92 3.86
C SER A 100 -14.62 0.89 3.96
N LEU A 101 -14.01 -0.25 4.24
CA LEU A 101 -12.56 -0.31 4.47
C LEU A 101 -11.79 0.02 3.18
N SER A 102 -12.25 -0.45 2.02
CA SER A 102 -11.69 -0.08 0.71
C SER A 102 -11.68 1.44 0.48
N VAL A 103 -12.74 2.14 0.90
CA VAL A 103 -12.85 3.60 0.75
C VAL A 103 -11.87 4.30 1.70
N VAL A 104 -11.79 3.86 2.95
CA VAL A 104 -10.88 4.43 3.93
C VAL A 104 -9.42 4.25 3.51
N VAL A 105 -9.00 3.02 3.21
CA VAL A 105 -7.63 2.69 2.77
C VAL A 105 -7.31 3.41 1.45
N GLY A 106 -8.29 3.45 0.53
CA GLY A 106 -8.20 4.09 -0.77
C GLY A 106 -7.95 5.59 -0.68
N PHE A 107 -8.78 6.33 0.05
CA PHE A 107 -8.60 7.77 0.25
C PHE A 107 -7.33 8.08 1.05
N ALA A 108 -7.00 7.25 2.04
CA ALA A 108 -5.77 7.42 2.82
C ALA A 108 -4.51 7.23 1.96
N SER A 109 -4.53 6.36 0.93
CA SER A 109 -3.36 6.09 0.08
C SER A 109 -2.80 7.33 -0.65
N ALA A 110 -3.63 8.35 -0.90
CA ALA A 110 -3.16 9.62 -1.48
C ALA A 110 -2.15 10.35 -0.57
N LEU A 111 -2.20 10.11 0.74
CA LEU A 111 -1.25 10.68 1.70
C LEU A 111 0.18 10.17 1.47
N GLU A 112 0.37 9.02 0.83
CA GLU A 112 1.72 8.51 0.51
C GLU A 112 2.50 9.51 -0.36
N GLY A 113 1.84 10.14 -1.33
CA GLY A 113 2.43 11.22 -2.14
C GLY A 113 2.35 12.57 -1.43
N LEU A 114 1.15 12.96 -0.98
CA LEU A 114 0.91 14.29 -0.41
C LEU A 114 1.76 14.56 0.84
N CYS A 115 1.80 13.63 1.81
CA CYS A 115 2.51 13.84 3.06
C CYS A 115 4.03 13.72 2.91
N SER A 116 4.53 12.83 2.06
CA SER A 116 5.98 12.62 1.89
C SER A 116 6.62 13.77 1.10
N GLN A 117 5.96 14.22 0.03
CA GLN A 117 6.40 15.40 -0.71
C GLN A 117 6.34 16.66 0.15
N ALA A 118 5.20 16.89 0.83
CA ALA A 118 5.06 18.05 1.69
C ALA A 118 6.04 18.03 2.87
N TYR A 119 6.35 16.88 3.46
CA TYR A 119 7.28 16.81 4.59
C TYR A 119 8.70 17.24 4.20
N THR A 120 9.12 16.93 2.98
CA THR A 120 10.48 17.16 2.49
C THR A 120 10.64 18.41 1.61
N SER A 121 9.54 19.10 1.29
CA SER A 121 9.56 20.37 0.59
C SER A 121 10.26 21.45 1.42
N GLU A 122 10.92 22.41 0.75
CA GLU A 122 11.54 23.56 1.40
C GLU A 122 10.48 24.41 2.16
N GLY A 123 10.83 24.94 3.35
CA GLY A 123 9.93 25.73 4.21
C GLY A 123 9.24 24.93 5.33
N ASP A 124 7.97 25.23 5.61
CA ASP A 124 7.16 24.62 6.69
C ASP A 124 6.65 23.20 6.34
N GLY A 125 7.53 22.33 5.86
CA GLY A 125 7.19 20.99 5.35
C GLY A 125 6.40 20.10 6.34
N PRO A 126 6.85 19.94 7.61
CA PRO A 126 6.12 19.15 8.61
C PRO A 126 4.70 19.65 8.86
N HIS A 127 4.49 20.96 8.80
CA HIS A 127 3.18 21.56 9.01
C HIS A 127 2.24 21.27 7.83
N MET A 128 2.72 21.37 6.60
CA MET A 128 1.93 21.08 5.39
C MET A 128 1.56 19.60 5.28
N SER A 129 2.50 18.71 5.61
CA SER A 129 2.25 17.27 5.67
C SER A 129 1.12 16.93 6.66
N THR A 130 1.14 17.57 7.83
CA THR A 130 0.09 17.43 8.85
C THR A 130 -1.25 18.00 8.39
N LEU A 131 -1.24 19.14 7.68
CA LEU A 131 -2.45 19.76 7.14
C LEU A 131 -3.11 18.87 6.09
N ALA A 132 -2.34 18.24 5.21
CA ALA A 132 -2.84 17.27 4.25
C ALA A 132 -3.52 16.07 4.94
N ALA A 133 -2.91 15.55 6.01
CA ALA A 133 -3.50 14.48 6.81
C ALA A 133 -4.84 14.90 7.44
N PHE A 134 -4.93 16.08 8.05
CA PHE A 134 -6.19 16.57 8.64
C PHE A 134 -7.29 16.79 7.60
N ARG A 135 -6.96 17.34 6.43
CA ARG A 135 -7.91 17.49 5.31
C ARG A 135 -8.47 16.14 4.89
N THR A 136 -7.61 15.14 4.76
CA THR A 136 -8.03 13.76 4.46
C THR A 136 -8.87 13.17 5.59
N THR A 137 -8.57 13.45 6.86
CA THR A 137 -9.41 13.04 7.99
C THR A 137 -10.82 13.60 7.90
N ILE A 138 -10.99 14.88 7.55
CA ILE A 138 -12.32 15.48 7.37
C ILE A 138 -13.07 14.78 6.23
N ILE A 139 -12.42 14.59 5.08
CA ILE A 139 -13.02 13.94 3.91
C ILE A 139 -13.45 12.50 4.25
N VAL A 140 -12.55 11.71 4.84
CA VAL A 140 -12.83 10.32 5.21
C VAL A 140 -13.89 10.24 6.30
N ALA A 141 -13.91 11.16 7.27
CA ALA A 141 -14.96 11.20 8.28
C ALA A 141 -16.35 11.43 7.67
N ILE A 142 -16.48 12.35 6.70
CA ILE A 142 -17.74 12.58 5.98
C ILE A 142 -18.16 11.31 5.23
N LEU A 143 -17.23 10.67 4.52
CA LEU A 143 -17.51 9.43 3.77
C LEU A 143 -17.91 8.27 4.69
N VAL A 144 -17.20 8.09 5.80
CA VAL A 144 -17.52 7.05 6.80
C VAL A 144 -18.88 7.30 7.44
N CYS A 145 -19.25 8.55 7.73
CA CYS A 145 -20.58 8.90 8.22
C CYS A 145 -21.66 8.53 7.19
N LEU A 146 -21.47 8.88 5.92
CA LEU A 146 -22.41 8.54 4.83
C LEU A 146 -22.55 7.02 4.65
N GLN A 147 -21.43 6.29 4.65
CA GLN A 147 -21.43 4.82 4.58
C GLN A 147 -22.14 4.21 5.78
N SER A 148 -21.90 4.72 6.99
CA SER A 148 -22.52 4.19 8.21
C SER A 148 -24.04 4.33 8.16
N ILE A 149 -24.56 5.46 7.64
CA ILE A 149 -26.00 5.68 7.46
C ILE A 149 -26.59 4.68 6.45
N LEU A 150 -25.91 4.45 5.32
CA LEU A 150 -26.35 3.51 4.29
C LEU A 150 -26.35 2.06 4.81
N LEU A 151 -25.25 1.64 5.44
CA LEU A 151 -25.04 0.28 5.91
C LEU A 151 -25.85 -0.06 7.17
N TRP A 152 -26.30 0.94 7.94
CA TRP A 152 -27.19 0.72 9.08
C TRP A 152 -28.48 -0.01 8.66
N ASN A 153 -28.96 0.30 7.46
CA ASN A 153 -30.13 -0.28 6.82
C ASN A 153 -29.75 -1.25 5.69
N ILE A 154 -28.74 -2.10 5.89
CA ILE A 154 -28.29 -3.08 4.87
C ILE A 154 -29.31 -4.19 4.55
N LEU A 155 -30.28 -4.45 5.43
CA LEU A 155 -31.19 -5.61 5.31
C LEU A 155 -31.94 -5.69 3.96
N PRO A 156 -32.50 -4.60 3.40
CA PRO A 156 -33.13 -4.63 2.08
C PRO A 156 -32.16 -5.00 0.95
N ILE A 157 -30.88 -4.63 1.07
CA ILE A 157 -29.85 -5.00 0.09
C ILE A 157 -29.57 -6.51 0.18
N PHE A 158 -29.48 -7.09 1.38
CA PHE A 158 -29.36 -8.54 1.53
C PHE A 158 -30.58 -9.29 0.99
N CYS A 159 -31.79 -8.77 1.21
CA CYS A 159 -33.01 -9.33 0.62
C CYS A 159 -32.99 -9.24 -0.92
N PHE A 160 -32.51 -8.13 -1.48
CA PHE A 160 -32.36 -7.96 -2.92
C PHE A 160 -31.36 -8.96 -3.52
N LEU A 161 -30.26 -9.21 -2.80
CA LEU A 161 -29.26 -10.21 -3.16
C LEU A 161 -29.70 -11.67 -2.91
N ARG A 162 -30.96 -11.88 -2.46
CA ARG A 162 -31.54 -13.20 -2.17
C ARG A 162 -30.74 -14.02 -1.15
N VAL A 163 -30.13 -13.35 -0.19
CA VAL A 163 -29.48 -14.01 0.95
C VAL A 163 -30.55 -14.66 1.83
N ASP A 164 -30.23 -15.82 2.41
CA ASP A 164 -31.10 -16.48 3.40
C ASP A 164 -31.53 -15.49 4.51
N PRO A 165 -32.83 -15.43 4.87
CA PRO A 165 -33.33 -14.42 5.80
C PRO A 165 -32.71 -14.50 7.20
N VAL A 166 -32.39 -15.70 7.70
CA VAL A 166 -31.75 -15.86 9.01
C VAL A 166 -30.32 -15.31 8.95
N LEU A 167 -29.58 -15.70 7.91
CA LEU A 167 -28.22 -15.23 7.66
C LEU A 167 -28.16 -13.70 7.49
N ALA A 168 -29.08 -13.14 6.72
CA ALA A 168 -29.17 -11.71 6.43
C ALA A 168 -29.41 -10.89 7.72
N VAL A 169 -30.27 -11.35 8.61
CA VAL A 169 -30.54 -10.67 9.89
C VAL A 169 -29.32 -10.74 10.82
N MET A 170 -28.65 -11.89 10.90
CA MET A 170 -27.44 -12.04 11.72
C MET A 170 -26.29 -11.17 11.19
N ALA A 171 -26.03 -11.21 9.89
CA ALA A 171 -25.02 -10.39 9.24
C ALA A 171 -25.31 -8.88 9.41
N ALA A 172 -26.57 -8.46 9.26
CA ALA A 172 -26.95 -7.05 9.46
C ALA A 172 -26.72 -6.58 10.91
N ARG A 173 -26.98 -7.44 11.91
CA ARG A 173 -26.72 -7.12 13.32
C ARG A 173 -25.22 -6.99 13.60
N ALA A 174 -24.42 -7.92 13.09
CA ALA A 174 -22.96 -7.85 13.21
C ALA A 174 -22.40 -6.60 12.52
N LEU A 175 -22.87 -6.30 11.31
CA LEU A 175 -22.44 -5.14 10.54
C LEU A 175 -22.71 -3.83 11.29
N ARG A 176 -23.89 -3.66 11.88
CA ARG A 176 -24.22 -2.47 12.69
C ARG A 176 -23.25 -2.23 13.84
N LEU A 177 -22.76 -3.29 14.48
CA LEU A 177 -21.70 -3.16 15.49
C LEU A 177 -20.37 -2.78 14.84
N LEU A 178 -19.98 -3.44 13.75
CA LEU A 178 -18.72 -3.17 13.04
C LEU A 178 -18.62 -1.74 12.50
N LEU A 179 -19.73 -1.06 12.22
CA LEU A 179 -19.72 0.35 11.84
C LEU A 179 -19.06 1.25 12.90
N PHE A 180 -19.15 0.90 14.18
CA PHE A 180 -18.47 1.62 15.26
C PHE A 180 -16.94 1.39 15.27
N ALA A 181 -16.43 0.42 14.51
CA ALA A 181 -15.00 0.20 14.34
C ALA A 181 -14.37 1.17 13.31
N LEU A 182 -15.18 1.73 12.39
CA LEU A 182 -14.71 2.55 11.28
C LEU A 182 -13.96 3.83 11.69
N PRO A 183 -14.38 4.60 12.71
CA PRO A 183 -13.64 5.79 13.13
C PRO A 183 -12.23 5.47 13.61
N GLY A 184 -12.08 4.41 14.40
CA GLY A 184 -10.79 3.91 14.87
C GLY A 184 -9.88 3.47 13.74
N TYR A 185 -10.43 2.67 12.83
CA TYR A 185 -9.73 2.20 11.64
C TYR A 185 -9.27 3.34 10.74
N ALA A 186 -10.16 4.28 10.40
CA ALA A 186 -9.83 5.44 9.58
C ALA A 186 -8.75 6.32 10.19
N THR A 187 -8.80 6.52 11.50
CA THR A 187 -7.79 7.29 12.23
C THR A 187 -6.42 6.60 12.15
N PHE A 188 -6.39 5.28 12.31
CA PHE A 188 -5.16 4.50 12.17
C PHE A 188 -4.59 4.56 10.75
N GLU A 189 -5.43 4.37 9.73
CA GLU A 189 -5.02 4.38 8.32
C GLU A 189 -4.40 5.72 7.90
N ILE A 190 -4.93 6.84 8.39
CA ILE A 190 -4.40 8.17 8.10
C ILE A 190 -3.11 8.40 8.89
N SER A 191 -3.12 8.09 10.19
CA SER A 191 -1.96 8.28 11.07
C SER A 191 -0.76 7.45 10.61
N ARG A 192 -0.97 6.18 10.22
CA ARG A 192 0.11 5.29 9.77
C ARG A 192 0.80 5.82 8.51
N ARG A 193 0.04 6.33 7.53
CA ARG A 193 0.60 6.89 6.29
C ARG A 193 1.33 8.21 6.54
N TRP A 194 0.80 9.04 7.44
CA TRP A 194 1.48 10.26 7.88
C TRP A 194 2.81 9.96 8.60
N LEU A 195 2.88 8.91 9.42
CA LEU A 195 4.12 8.45 10.07
C LEU A 195 5.11 7.84 9.07
N GLN A 196 4.61 7.02 8.13
CA GLN A 196 5.43 6.41 7.06
C GLN A 196 6.05 7.47 6.15
N ALA A 197 5.32 8.53 5.83
CA ALA A 197 5.85 9.68 5.08
C ALA A 197 7.08 10.30 5.76
N GLN A 198 7.14 10.28 7.09
CA GLN A 198 8.26 10.80 7.90
C GLN A 198 9.36 9.76 8.19
N ALA A 199 9.31 8.60 7.52
CA ALA A 199 10.18 7.45 7.76
C ALA A 199 10.05 6.81 9.17
N ILE A 200 8.94 7.03 9.87
CA ILE A 200 8.61 6.37 11.15
C ILE A 200 7.70 5.17 10.86
N ILE A 201 8.31 4.09 10.37
CA ILE A 201 7.56 2.94 9.81
C ILE A 201 7.28 1.84 10.85
N SER A 202 8.11 1.73 11.89
CA SER A 202 8.00 0.65 12.89
C SER A 202 6.89 0.85 13.94
N LEU A 203 6.38 2.07 14.10
CA LEU A 203 5.42 2.38 15.15
C LEU A 203 4.04 1.72 14.96
N PRO A 204 3.40 1.78 13.76
CA PRO A 204 2.17 1.03 13.52
C PRO A 204 2.29 -0.45 13.85
N THR A 205 3.43 -1.06 13.50
CA THR A 205 3.75 -2.46 13.82
C THR A 205 3.82 -2.69 15.33
N ALA A 206 4.51 -1.82 16.07
CA ALA A 206 4.63 -1.94 17.53
C ALA A 206 3.27 -1.80 18.24
N ILE A 207 2.40 -0.90 17.76
CA ILE A 207 1.04 -0.73 18.28
C ILE A 207 0.24 -2.02 18.07
N LEU A 208 0.28 -2.56 16.85
CA LEU A 208 -0.44 -3.79 16.50
C LEU A 208 0.10 -5.03 17.22
N LEU A 209 1.40 -5.07 17.54
CA LEU A 209 1.99 -6.17 18.31
C LEU A 209 1.41 -6.28 19.72
N LEU A 210 0.96 -5.15 20.28
CA LEU A 210 0.27 -5.11 21.59
C LEU A 210 -1.23 -5.37 21.46
N ILE A 211 -1.85 -4.85 20.39
CA ILE A 211 -3.31 -4.92 20.22
C ILE A 211 -3.79 -6.26 19.68
N SER A 212 -3.01 -6.93 18.82
CA SER A 212 -3.39 -8.23 18.24
C SER A 212 -3.58 -9.33 19.32
N PRO A 213 -2.64 -9.52 20.27
CA PRO A 213 -2.85 -10.47 21.37
C PRO A 213 -4.03 -10.09 22.26
N LEU A 214 -4.21 -8.79 22.52
CA LEU A 214 -5.35 -8.28 23.29
C LEU A 214 -6.67 -8.59 22.58
N ASN A 215 -6.73 -8.43 21.26
CA ASN A 215 -7.88 -8.80 20.44
C ASN A 215 -8.17 -10.30 20.59
N ALA A 216 -7.17 -11.17 20.49
CA ALA A 216 -7.36 -12.61 20.64
C ALA A 216 -7.96 -12.99 22.01
N ILE A 217 -7.50 -12.33 23.08
CA ILE A 217 -8.04 -12.50 24.44
C ILE A 217 -9.49 -12.00 24.50
N LEU A 218 -9.79 -10.82 23.95
CA LEU A 218 -11.14 -10.26 23.93
C LEU A 218 -12.11 -11.11 23.11
N SER A 219 -11.69 -11.61 21.95
CA SER A 219 -12.50 -12.49 21.09
C SER A 219 -12.85 -13.77 21.85
N TYR A 220 -11.86 -14.41 22.49
CA TYR A 220 -12.12 -15.57 23.35
C TYR A 220 -13.09 -15.24 24.47
N LEU A 221 -12.84 -14.15 25.22
CA LEU A 221 -13.62 -13.78 26.39
C LEU A 221 -15.08 -13.42 26.05
N PHE A 222 -15.32 -12.72 24.94
CA PHE A 222 -16.67 -12.37 24.53
C PHE A 222 -17.44 -13.50 23.86
N ILE A 223 -16.76 -14.46 23.24
CA ILE A 223 -17.42 -15.56 22.51
C ILE A 223 -17.59 -16.79 23.42
N CYS A 224 -16.50 -17.25 24.03
CA CYS A 224 -16.40 -18.49 24.80
C CYS A 224 -16.15 -18.28 26.30
N GLY A 225 -15.95 -17.04 26.74
CA GLY A 225 -15.60 -16.73 28.13
C GLY A 225 -16.71 -17.00 29.14
N PRO A 226 -16.45 -16.73 30.44
CA PRO A 226 -17.39 -17.01 31.51
C PRO A 226 -18.69 -16.21 31.34
N LYS A 227 -19.82 -16.79 31.80
CA LYS A 227 -21.19 -16.27 31.65
C LYS A 227 -21.38 -14.74 31.81
N PRO A 228 -20.73 -14.01 32.73
CA PRO A 228 -20.89 -12.55 32.80
C PRO A 228 -20.39 -11.78 31.57
N PHE A 229 -19.46 -12.34 30.79
CA PHE A 229 -18.85 -11.68 29.63
C PHE A 229 -19.20 -12.32 28.28
N GLN A 230 -19.95 -13.43 28.30
CA GLN A 230 -20.29 -14.19 27.11
C GLN A 230 -21.40 -13.47 26.31
N LEU A 231 -21.01 -12.84 25.21
CA LEU A 231 -21.87 -12.18 24.22
C LEU A 231 -22.21 -13.10 23.03
N GLY A 232 -21.60 -14.29 22.96
CA GLY A 232 -21.81 -15.26 21.90
C GLY A 232 -21.39 -14.70 20.54
N PHE A 233 -22.26 -14.83 19.53
CA PHE A 233 -22.04 -14.30 18.18
C PHE A 233 -21.66 -12.82 18.15
N MET A 234 -22.31 -11.99 18.98
CA MET A 234 -22.05 -10.55 19.02
C MET A 234 -20.72 -10.19 19.69
N GLY A 235 -20.07 -11.16 20.33
CA GLY A 235 -18.75 -10.98 20.92
C GLY A 235 -17.65 -10.76 19.88
N ALA A 236 -17.76 -11.39 18.71
CA ALA A 236 -16.80 -11.25 17.62
C ALA A 236 -16.72 -9.80 17.08
N PRO A 237 -17.82 -9.18 16.58
CA PRO A 237 -17.76 -7.80 16.13
C PRO A 237 -17.40 -6.83 17.26
N MET A 238 -17.80 -7.12 18.51
CA MET A 238 -17.44 -6.28 19.65
C MET A 238 -15.93 -6.27 19.92
N SER A 239 -15.26 -7.43 19.85
CA SER A 239 -13.80 -7.52 20.00
C SER A 239 -13.08 -6.70 18.92
N THR A 240 -13.52 -6.79 17.66
CA THR A 240 -12.98 -5.99 16.54
C THR A 240 -13.18 -4.49 16.76
N VAL A 241 -14.37 -4.07 17.20
CA VAL A 241 -14.67 -2.65 17.47
C VAL A 241 -13.73 -2.08 18.52
N ILE A 242 -13.52 -2.81 19.63
CA ILE A 242 -12.61 -2.36 20.69
C ILE A 242 -11.17 -2.26 20.16
N SER A 243 -10.70 -3.30 19.46
CA SER A 243 -9.33 -3.35 18.93
C SER A 243 -9.04 -2.26 17.90
N PHE A 244 -9.96 -2.01 16.96
CA PHE A 244 -9.80 -0.96 15.95
C PHE A 244 -9.80 0.45 16.56
N ASN A 245 -10.67 0.70 17.55
CA ASN A 245 -10.69 1.98 18.25
C ASN A 245 -9.44 2.17 19.13
N LEU A 246 -8.97 1.13 19.80
CA LEU A 246 -7.73 1.18 20.58
C LEU A 246 -6.52 1.45 19.68
N MET A 247 -6.48 0.84 18.50
CA MET A 247 -5.46 1.04 17.47
C MET A 247 -5.47 2.48 16.92
N GLY A 248 -6.65 2.97 16.56
CA GLY A 248 -6.85 4.36 16.14
C GLY A 248 -6.45 5.37 17.22
N PHE A 249 -6.87 5.16 18.46
CA PHE A 249 -6.56 6.05 19.57
C PHE A 249 -5.06 6.08 19.89
N SER A 250 -4.42 4.92 19.95
CA SER A 250 -2.98 4.81 20.26
C SER A 250 -2.12 5.50 19.19
N SER A 251 -2.44 5.28 17.92
CA SER A 251 -1.73 5.91 16.80
C SER A 251 -1.97 7.42 16.71
N LEU A 252 -3.20 7.87 16.99
CA LEU A 252 -3.54 9.30 17.05
C LEU A 252 -2.80 10.01 18.18
N MET A 253 -2.78 9.42 19.38
CA MET A 253 -2.11 10.02 20.54
C MET A 253 -0.62 10.24 20.28
N TYR A 254 0.05 9.27 19.68
CA TYR A 254 1.45 9.43 19.29
C TYR A 254 1.61 10.50 18.21
N SER A 255 0.81 10.44 17.14
CA SER A 255 0.90 11.37 16.01
C SER A 255 0.67 12.82 16.44
N LEU A 256 -0.31 13.09 17.30
CA LEU A 256 -0.57 14.42 17.86
C LEU A 256 0.60 14.91 18.72
N ARG A 257 1.16 14.06 19.58
CA ARG A 257 2.34 14.42 20.39
C ARG A 257 3.54 14.74 19.52
N LEU A 258 3.76 13.96 18.45
CA LEU A 258 4.84 14.21 17.51
C LEU A 258 4.63 15.52 16.75
N ALA A 259 3.42 15.76 16.24
CA ALA A 259 3.08 16.99 15.53
C ALA A 259 3.27 18.23 16.41
N ILE A 260 2.89 18.18 17.69
CA ILE A 260 3.12 19.28 18.65
C ILE A 260 4.61 19.50 18.91
N ARG A 261 5.41 18.43 19.00
CA ARG A 261 6.87 18.51 19.20
C ARG A 261 7.60 19.11 17.99
N GLN A 262 7.09 18.91 16.78
CA GLN A 262 7.66 19.46 15.55
C GLN A 262 7.42 20.97 15.39
N GLY A 263 6.64 21.59 16.27
CA GLY A 263 6.38 23.03 16.32
C GLY A 263 4.93 23.34 16.67
N LYS A 264 4.62 24.59 17.08
CA LYS A 264 3.21 25.01 17.22
C LYS A 264 2.59 24.99 15.82
N PRO A 265 1.63 24.11 15.55
CA PRO A 265 1.05 24.04 14.23
C PRO A 265 0.20 25.29 13.95
N GLY A 266 0.38 25.93 12.79
CA GLY A 266 -0.44 27.08 12.37
C GLY A 266 -1.95 26.80 12.39
N TRP A 267 -2.37 25.54 12.29
CA TRP A 267 -3.78 25.12 12.40
C TRP A 267 -4.36 25.25 13.82
N ILE A 268 -3.51 25.27 14.86
CA ILE A 268 -3.94 25.59 16.23
C ILE A 268 -4.28 27.08 16.34
N GLN A 269 -3.57 27.94 15.59
CA GLN A 269 -3.80 29.38 15.58
C GLN A 269 -4.99 29.76 14.68
N ASN A 270 -5.15 29.08 13.54
CA ASN A 270 -6.27 29.28 12.63
C ASN A 270 -6.87 27.94 12.14
N PRO A 271 -7.93 27.42 12.78
CA PRO A 271 -8.53 26.14 12.40
C PRO A 271 -9.22 26.18 11.03
N ARG A 272 -9.52 27.37 10.49
CA ARG A 272 -10.18 27.52 9.18
C ARG A 272 -9.30 27.06 8.02
N VAL A 273 -7.98 27.05 8.21
CA VAL A 273 -7.02 26.62 7.19
C VAL A 273 -7.23 25.16 6.79
N VAL A 274 -7.70 24.31 7.71
CA VAL A 274 -7.98 22.90 7.42
C VAL A 274 -9.11 22.73 6.40
N TYR A 275 -10.05 23.68 6.32
CA TYR A 275 -11.16 23.64 5.36
C TYR A 275 -10.80 24.20 3.98
N THR A 276 -9.59 24.74 3.82
CA THR A 276 -9.11 25.20 2.52
C THR A 276 -8.65 24.01 1.68
N GLN A 277 -8.83 24.08 0.35
CA GLN A 277 -8.32 23.09 -0.61
C GLN A 277 -8.78 21.64 -0.36
N LEU A 278 -9.97 21.44 0.20
CA LEU A 278 -10.57 20.11 0.32
C LEU A 278 -10.84 19.46 -1.05
N GLY A 279 -11.15 20.27 -2.07
CA GLY A 279 -11.41 19.79 -3.44
C GLY A 279 -10.22 19.02 -4.05
N PRO A 280 -9.03 19.62 -4.17
CA PRO A 280 -7.83 18.91 -4.65
C PRO A 280 -7.53 17.63 -3.86
N ASN A 281 -7.51 17.69 -2.51
CA ASN A 281 -7.28 16.52 -1.67
C ASN A 281 -8.34 15.42 -1.90
N PHE A 282 -9.60 15.79 -2.14
CA PHE A 282 -10.66 14.84 -2.46
C PHE A 282 -10.40 14.13 -3.78
N TRP A 283 -9.99 14.84 -4.82
CA TRP A 283 -9.70 14.23 -6.13
C TRP A 283 -8.48 13.31 -6.09
N ASP A 284 -7.46 13.66 -5.31
CA ASP A 284 -6.29 12.80 -5.13
C ASP A 284 -6.66 11.55 -4.31
N GLY A 285 -7.44 11.72 -3.25
CA GLY A 285 -8.02 10.62 -2.46
C GLY A 285 -8.92 9.70 -3.29
N LEU A 286 -9.76 10.27 -4.16
CA LEU A 286 -10.63 9.51 -5.06
C LEU A 286 -9.82 8.70 -6.08
N SER A 287 -8.67 9.21 -6.52
CA SER A 287 -7.75 8.49 -7.41
C SER A 287 -7.08 7.32 -6.68
N GLY A 288 -6.67 7.54 -5.43
CA GLY A 288 -6.19 6.46 -4.55
C GLY A 288 -7.24 5.37 -4.35
N PHE A 289 -8.49 5.77 -4.07
CA PHE A 289 -9.62 4.86 -3.98
C PHE A 289 -9.88 4.10 -5.28
N ALA A 290 -9.94 4.78 -6.42
CA ALA A 290 -10.15 4.14 -7.71
C ALA A 290 -9.05 3.12 -8.05
N THR A 291 -7.80 3.43 -7.70
CA THR A 291 -6.67 2.48 -7.84
C THR A 291 -6.90 1.25 -6.97
N LEU A 292 -7.14 1.42 -5.66
CA LEU A 292 -7.29 0.31 -4.75
C LEU A 292 -8.56 -0.52 -5.00
N ALA A 293 -9.70 0.14 -5.21
CA ALA A 293 -10.99 -0.50 -5.43
C ALA A 293 -11.04 -1.25 -6.76
N SER A 294 -10.38 -0.76 -7.81
CA SER A 294 -10.29 -1.49 -9.09
C SER A 294 -9.57 -2.83 -8.94
N GLU A 295 -8.57 -2.90 -8.08
CA GLU A 295 -7.86 -4.14 -7.76
C GLU A 295 -8.67 -5.04 -6.83
N TRP A 296 -9.18 -4.49 -5.71
CA TRP A 296 -9.88 -5.27 -4.70
C TRP A 296 -11.20 -5.85 -5.19
N TRP A 297 -12.05 -5.04 -5.83
CA TRP A 297 -13.35 -5.52 -6.28
C TRP A 297 -13.23 -6.48 -7.46
N PHE A 298 -12.13 -6.43 -8.21
CA PHE A 298 -11.89 -7.39 -9.28
C PHE A 298 -11.79 -8.83 -8.75
N TRP A 299 -11.19 -9.03 -7.57
CA TRP A 299 -11.17 -10.33 -6.89
C TRP A 299 -12.59 -10.84 -6.58
N GLU A 300 -13.44 -9.96 -6.06
CA GLU A 300 -14.83 -10.28 -5.77
C GLU A 300 -15.62 -10.63 -7.04
N PHE A 301 -15.41 -9.89 -8.13
CA PHE A 301 -16.03 -10.19 -9.42
C PHE A 301 -15.61 -11.55 -9.97
N ILE A 302 -14.34 -11.93 -9.85
CA ILE A 302 -13.88 -13.29 -10.20
C ILE A 302 -14.57 -14.33 -9.31
N GLY A 303 -14.69 -14.06 -8.01
CA GLY A 303 -15.43 -14.91 -7.07
C GLY A 303 -16.87 -15.15 -7.53
N PHE A 304 -17.61 -14.09 -7.81
CA PHE A 304 -18.97 -14.18 -8.34
C PHE A 304 -19.05 -14.92 -9.67
N ALA A 305 -18.13 -14.66 -10.60
CA ALA A 305 -18.09 -15.36 -11.88
C ALA A 305 -17.77 -16.86 -11.68
N SER A 306 -16.86 -17.20 -10.77
CA SER A 306 -16.52 -18.59 -10.46
C SER A 306 -17.69 -19.37 -9.85
N ALA A 307 -18.55 -18.70 -9.07
CA ALA A 307 -19.77 -19.29 -8.52
C ALA A 307 -20.75 -19.74 -9.62
N HIS A 308 -20.79 -19.06 -10.76
CA HIS A 308 -21.64 -19.43 -11.90
C HIS A 308 -21.08 -20.62 -12.70
N LEU A 309 -19.80 -20.93 -12.57
CA LEU A 309 -19.17 -22.08 -13.24
C LEU A 309 -19.45 -23.41 -12.52
N GLY A 310 -19.93 -23.37 -11.28
CA GLY A 310 -20.28 -24.54 -10.48
C GLY A 310 -19.52 -24.63 -9.16
N HIS A 311 -19.94 -25.57 -8.30
CA HIS A 311 -19.41 -25.72 -6.95
C HIS A 311 -17.91 -26.05 -6.91
N SER A 312 -17.43 -26.92 -7.82
CA SER A 312 -16.01 -27.29 -7.89
C SER A 312 -15.12 -26.12 -8.35
N ALA A 313 -15.61 -25.29 -9.26
CA ALA A 313 -14.91 -24.09 -9.73
C ALA A 313 -14.82 -23.00 -8.64
N LEU A 314 -15.91 -22.79 -7.88
CA LEU A 314 -15.91 -21.86 -6.76
C LEU A 314 -14.97 -22.33 -5.65
N ALA A 315 -15.00 -23.61 -5.27
CA ALA A 315 -14.08 -24.17 -4.29
C ALA A 315 -12.62 -24.02 -4.72
N ALA A 316 -12.30 -24.35 -5.99
CA ALA A 316 -10.97 -24.16 -6.53
C ALA A 316 -10.55 -22.68 -6.56
N HIS A 317 -11.46 -21.76 -6.89
CA HIS A 317 -11.18 -20.32 -6.83
C HIS A 317 -10.81 -19.88 -5.42
N SER A 318 -11.61 -20.24 -4.41
CA SER A 318 -11.34 -19.89 -3.01
C SER A 318 -9.98 -20.43 -2.55
N ILE A 319 -9.64 -21.68 -2.89
CA ILE A 319 -8.33 -22.28 -2.58
C ILE A 319 -7.21 -21.48 -3.26
N VAL A 320 -7.35 -21.16 -4.54
CA VAL A 320 -6.32 -20.39 -5.27
C VAL A 320 -6.19 -18.98 -4.68
N VAL A 321 -7.29 -18.30 -4.35
CA VAL A 321 -7.27 -16.98 -3.70
C VAL A 321 -6.54 -17.08 -2.38
N THR A 322 -6.91 -18.00 -1.49
CA THR A 322 -6.20 -18.24 -0.22
C THR A 322 -4.71 -18.52 -0.44
N ILE A 323 -4.35 -19.31 -1.47
CA ILE A 323 -2.94 -19.55 -1.85
C ILE A 323 -2.24 -18.24 -2.28
N THR A 324 -2.93 -17.32 -2.94
CA THR A 324 -2.33 -16.06 -3.41
C THR A 324 -2.33 -14.95 -2.38
N THR A 325 -3.36 -14.83 -1.54
CA THR A 325 -3.58 -13.70 -0.63
C THR A 325 -3.14 -14.01 0.80
N GLU A 326 -3.29 -15.26 1.26
CA GLU A 326 -3.11 -15.65 2.67
C GLU A 326 -1.95 -16.62 2.89
N LEU A 327 -1.33 -17.15 1.83
CA LEU A 327 -0.29 -18.16 1.99
C LEU A 327 1.07 -17.55 2.30
N TRP A 328 1.27 -17.31 3.59
CA TRP A 328 2.15 -18.15 4.40
C TRP A 328 1.68 -18.11 5.86
N ALA A 329 0.92 -19.12 6.28
CA ALA A 329 0.53 -19.31 7.69
C ALA A 329 0.53 -20.78 8.17
N THR A 330 1.06 -21.74 7.40
CA THR A 330 1.13 -23.14 7.89
C THR A 330 2.40 -23.85 7.42
N GLY A 331 3.42 -23.89 8.28
CA GLY A 331 4.42 -24.96 8.33
C GLY A 331 5.63 -24.87 7.41
N MET A 332 6.69 -24.21 7.88
CA MET A 332 8.04 -24.80 7.80
C MET A 332 8.56 -25.04 9.22
N GLY A 333 7.95 -26.03 9.88
CA GLY A 333 8.67 -26.88 10.82
C GLY A 333 9.37 -27.97 10.01
N ILE A 334 10.55 -27.66 9.46
CA ILE A 334 11.51 -28.70 9.09
C ILE A 334 12.38 -28.85 10.33
N ASN A 335 12.11 -29.92 11.10
CA ASN A 335 12.79 -30.43 12.30
C ASN A 335 11.94 -30.35 13.58
N ASN A 336 11.97 -31.45 14.35
CA ASN A 336 11.14 -31.79 15.50
C ASN A 336 11.29 -30.90 16.76
N ASN A 337 11.71 -29.65 16.63
CA ASN A 337 11.72 -28.70 17.75
C ASN A 337 10.88 -27.48 17.37
N MET A 338 9.75 -27.40 18.06
CA MET A 338 8.78 -26.32 18.07
C MET A 338 9.44 -25.01 18.49
N ASP A 339 9.67 -24.11 17.52
CA ASP A 339 9.68 -22.66 17.73
C ASP A 339 9.03 -21.99 16.50
N THR A 340 7.97 -21.26 16.81
CA THR A 340 7.02 -20.57 15.93
C THR A 340 7.68 -19.44 15.14
N ASP A 341 7.41 -19.33 13.83
CA ASP A 341 7.28 -18.06 13.06
C ASP A 341 7.06 -18.37 11.57
N GLY A 342 5.82 -18.74 11.22
CA GLY A 342 5.40 -18.77 9.82
C GLY A 342 4.85 -17.40 9.43
N ILE A 343 5.63 -16.58 8.72
CA ILE A 343 5.27 -15.20 8.38
C ILE A 343 4.61 -15.18 6.99
N GLU A 344 3.45 -14.52 6.85
CA GLU A 344 2.63 -14.32 5.63
C GLU A 344 3.32 -13.52 4.50
N VAL A 345 4.54 -13.90 4.09
CA VAL A 345 5.50 -12.94 3.52
C VAL A 345 5.26 -12.57 2.05
N LEU A 346 4.82 -13.49 1.20
CA LEU A 346 5.12 -13.39 -0.23
C LEU A 346 4.31 -12.32 -1.01
N TYR A 347 2.98 -12.28 -0.89
CA TYR A 347 2.18 -11.20 -1.50
C TYR A 347 2.38 -9.87 -0.76
N GLN A 348 2.50 -9.94 0.56
CA GLN A 348 2.73 -8.76 1.40
C GLN A 348 4.10 -8.12 1.12
N LEU A 349 5.12 -8.86 0.66
CA LEU A 349 6.41 -8.31 0.22
C LEU A 349 6.24 -7.30 -0.90
N SER A 350 5.52 -7.68 -1.96
CA SER A 350 5.33 -6.82 -3.13
C SER A 350 4.48 -5.59 -2.79
N SER A 351 3.37 -5.79 -2.08
CA SER A 351 2.50 -4.70 -1.64
C SER A 351 3.17 -3.75 -0.64
N GLY A 352 3.85 -4.31 0.37
CA GLY A 352 4.59 -3.55 1.37
C GLY A 352 5.78 -2.79 0.80
N ALA A 353 6.47 -3.36 -0.19
CA ALA A 353 7.50 -2.66 -0.95
C ALA A 353 6.90 -1.49 -1.74
N GLY A 354 5.74 -1.66 -2.38
CA GLY A 354 5.05 -0.58 -3.08
C GLY A 354 4.73 0.62 -2.17
N LEU A 355 4.24 0.36 -0.95
CA LEU A 355 3.99 1.40 0.06
C LEU A 355 5.29 2.09 0.51
N GLY A 356 6.35 1.32 0.76
CA GLY A 356 7.66 1.86 1.12
C GLY A 356 8.27 2.72 0.00
N VAL A 357 8.14 2.28 -1.25
CA VAL A 357 8.56 3.02 -2.45
C VAL A 357 7.79 4.33 -2.57
N ALA A 358 6.48 4.34 -2.32
CA ALA A 358 5.68 5.54 -2.42
C ALA A 358 6.17 6.65 -1.47
N ALA A 359 6.39 6.29 -0.20
CA ALA A 359 6.94 7.22 0.79
C ALA A 359 8.37 7.65 0.46
N ARG A 360 9.24 6.72 0.03
CA ARG A 360 10.63 7.03 -0.33
C ARG A 360 10.72 7.93 -1.56
N CYS A 361 9.99 7.62 -2.63
CA CYS A 361 9.97 8.37 -3.86
C CYS A 361 9.42 9.78 -3.63
N GLY A 362 8.29 9.92 -2.92
CA GLY A 362 7.73 11.23 -2.62
C GLY A 362 8.63 12.09 -1.73
N ASN A 363 9.34 11.49 -0.76
CA ASN A 363 10.37 12.20 0.01
C ASN A 363 11.56 12.68 -0.85
N LEU A 364 11.96 11.89 -1.86
CA LEU A 364 13.06 12.29 -2.76
C LEU A 364 12.62 13.38 -3.74
N VAL A 365 11.39 13.31 -4.24
CA VAL A 365 10.79 14.32 -5.12
C VAL A 365 10.57 15.63 -4.36
N GLY A 366 9.98 15.58 -3.16
CA GLY A 366 9.77 16.76 -2.32
C GLY A 366 11.08 17.43 -1.88
N ALA A 367 12.11 16.64 -1.55
CA ALA A 367 13.46 17.16 -1.26
C ALA A 367 14.22 17.66 -2.51
N GLY A 368 13.62 17.57 -3.70
CA GLY A 368 14.25 18.01 -4.93
C GLY A 368 15.39 17.14 -5.44
N ARG A 369 15.56 15.94 -4.90
CA ARG A 369 16.62 14.99 -5.23
C ARG A 369 16.21 14.09 -6.39
N THR A 370 15.88 14.71 -7.52
CA THR A 370 15.34 14.05 -8.72
C THR A 370 16.19 12.86 -9.19
N ARG A 371 17.53 12.99 -9.18
CA ARG A 371 18.40 11.89 -9.60
C ARG A 371 18.22 10.64 -8.74
N ARG A 372 18.15 10.81 -7.41
CA ARG A 372 17.90 9.70 -6.50
C ARG A 372 16.47 9.17 -6.61
N ALA A 373 15.50 10.00 -6.97
CA ALA A 373 14.13 9.53 -7.25
C ALA A 373 14.11 8.59 -8.48
N VAL A 374 14.93 8.87 -9.50
CA VAL A 374 15.14 7.95 -10.64
C VAL A 374 15.81 6.65 -10.18
N ASP A 375 16.87 6.73 -9.36
CA ASP A 375 17.53 5.54 -8.79
C ASP A 375 16.54 4.67 -8.00
N ALA A 376 15.69 5.30 -7.17
CA ALA A 376 14.65 4.63 -6.39
C ALA A 376 13.56 4.00 -7.29
N SER A 377 13.24 4.62 -8.43
CA SER A 377 12.29 4.07 -9.41
C SER A 377 12.83 2.80 -10.06
N TRP A 378 14.12 2.77 -10.40
CA TRP A 378 14.80 1.57 -10.90
C TRP A 378 14.90 0.48 -9.82
N ALA A 379 15.18 0.86 -8.57
CA ALA A 379 15.20 -0.07 -7.45
C ALA A 379 13.83 -0.68 -7.19
N ALA A 380 12.75 0.10 -7.33
CA ALA A 380 11.38 -0.38 -7.25
C ALA A 380 11.06 -1.41 -8.34
N LEU A 381 11.48 -1.16 -9.59
CA LEU A 381 11.32 -2.12 -10.69
C LEU A 381 12.08 -3.43 -10.41
N MET A 382 13.34 -3.35 -9.95
CA MET A 382 14.11 -4.54 -9.57
C MET A 382 13.43 -5.29 -8.42
N ALA A 383 12.90 -4.58 -7.43
CA ALA A 383 12.17 -5.19 -6.33
C ALA A 383 10.91 -5.93 -6.79
N GLY A 384 10.13 -5.32 -7.68
CA GLY A 384 8.96 -5.96 -8.29
C GLY A 384 9.34 -7.25 -9.02
N VAL A 385 10.41 -7.24 -9.83
CA VAL A 385 10.89 -8.43 -10.54
C VAL A 385 11.37 -9.51 -9.55
N VAL A 386 12.17 -9.15 -8.54
CA VAL A 386 12.72 -10.11 -7.58
C VAL A 386 11.61 -10.74 -6.74
N PHE A 387 10.74 -9.94 -6.12
CA PHE A 387 9.64 -10.47 -5.30
C PHE A 387 8.67 -11.29 -6.13
N GLY A 388 8.26 -10.79 -7.30
CA GLY A 388 7.38 -11.52 -8.21
C GLY A 388 7.97 -12.83 -8.71
N SER A 389 9.29 -12.90 -8.94
CA SER A 389 9.96 -14.13 -9.35
C SER A 389 10.03 -15.14 -8.21
N LEU A 390 10.31 -14.69 -6.98
CA LEU A 390 10.33 -15.53 -5.79
C LEU A 390 8.95 -16.15 -5.52
N THR A 391 7.89 -15.34 -5.59
CA THR A 391 6.51 -15.82 -5.42
C THR A 391 6.09 -16.77 -6.54
N THR A 392 6.43 -16.47 -7.79
CA THR A 392 6.19 -17.36 -8.94
C THR A 392 6.86 -18.71 -8.74
N LEU A 393 8.15 -18.72 -8.40
CA LEU A 393 8.92 -19.94 -8.21
C LEU A 393 8.31 -20.79 -7.09
N PHE A 394 7.93 -20.14 -5.98
CA PHE A 394 7.27 -20.81 -4.86
C PHE A 394 5.97 -21.50 -5.29
N ILE A 395 5.06 -20.77 -5.97
CA ILE A 395 3.78 -21.34 -6.42
C ILE A 395 4.02 -22.52 -7.37
N LEU A 396 4.96 -22.41 -8.30
CA LEU A 396 5.25 -23.48 -9.27
C LEU A 396 5.84 -24.74 -8.61
N VAL A 397 6.78 -24.57 -7.68
CA VAL A 397 7.43 -25.69 -6.96
C VAL A 397 6.42 -26.42 -6.07
N PHE A 398 5.58 -25.67 -5.35
CA PHE A 398 4.67 -26.24 -4.35
C PHE A 398 3.24 -26.46 -4.85
N ARG A 399 2.95 -26.31 -6.15
CA ARG A 399 1.57 -26.31 -6.67
C ARG A 399 0.70 -27.50 -6.23
N TYR A 400 1.23 -28.72 -6.25
CA TYR A 400 0.48 -29.92 -5.87
C TYR A 400 0.40 -30.12 -4.35
N PRO A 401 1.50 -29.95 -3.58
CA PRO A 401 1.41 -29.89 -2.12
C PRO A 401 0.38 -28.87 -1.62
N LEU A 402 0.36 -27.67 -2.20
CA LEU A 402 -0.59 -26.62 -1.83
C LEU A 402 -2.02 -27.00 -2.17
N ALA A 403 -2.28 -27.56 -3.35
CA ALA A 403 -3.62 -28.04 -3.71
C ALA A 403 -4.12 -29.14 -2.74
N ARG A 404 -3.24 -30.08 -2.37
CA ARG A 404 -3.58 -31.19 -1.46
C ARG A 404 -3.78 -30.76 -0.01
N LEU A 405 -3.17 -29.64 0.41
CA LEU A 405 -3.32 -29.11 1.76
C LEU A 405 -4.77 -28.72 2.07
N PHE A 406 -5.49 -28.17 1.08
CA PHE A 406 -6.85 -27.66 1.26
C PHE A 406 -7.96 -28.67 0.92
N SER A 407 -7.72 -29.62 0.01
CA SER A 407 -8.76 -30.58 -0.41
C SER A 407 -8.19 -31.96 -0.71
N SER A 408 -7.68 -32.64 0.33
CA SER A 408 -7.15 -34.01 0.22
C SER A 408 -8.18 -35.06 -0.18
N GLN A 409 -9.48 -34.77 -0.01
CA GLN A 409 -10.58 -35.71 -0.27
C GLN A 409 -11.29 -35.48 -1.62
N ASP A 410 -11.01 -34.37 -2.31
CA ASP A 410 -11.75 -33.96 -3.51
C ASP A 410 -10.80 -33.82 -4.72
N GLU A 411 -10.68 -34.91 -5.47
CA GLU A 411 -9.68 -35.07 -6.53
C GLU A 411 -9.99 -34.17 -7.75
N GLU A 412 -11.27 -33.87 -8.00
CA GLU A 412 -11.70 -32.93 -9.04
C GLU A 412 -11.21 -31.50 -8.75
N VAL A 413 -11.40 -31.03 -7.51
CA VAL A 413 -10.97 -29.69 -7.06
C VAL A 413 -9.44 -29.61 -7.09
N THR A 414 -8.75 -30.64 -6.61
CA THR A 414 -7.27 -30.70 -6.63
C THR A 414 -6.71 -30.63 -8.05
N ALA A 415 -7.33 -31.34 -9.00
CA ALA A 415 -6.92 -31.31 -10.40
C ALA A 415 -7.16 -29.93 -11.04
N LEU A 416 -8.29 -29.30 -10.74
CA LEU A 416 -8.63 -27.97 -11.24
C LEU A 416 -7.67 -26.90 -10.70
N VAL A 417 -7.40 -26.91 -9.39
CA VAL A 417 -6.39 -26.03 -8.75
C VAL A 417 -5.02 -26.25 -9.39
N GLY A 418 -4.59 -27.51 -9.55
CA GLY A 418 -3.31 -27.84 -10.18
C GLY A 418 -3.17 -27.36 -11.63
N LYS A 419 -4.29 -27.22 -12.36
CA LYS A 419 -4.35 -26.68 -13.72
C LYS A 419 -4.31 -25.15 -13.76
N VAL A 420 -4.87 -24.46 -12.77
CA VAL A 420 -4.97 -22.99 -12.71
C VAL A 420 -3.72 -22.35 -12.09
N LEU A 421 -3.07 -23.02 -11.13
CA LEU A 421 -1.89 -22.48 -10.42
C LEU A 421 -0.73 -22.00 -11.31
N PRO A 422 -0.39 -22.65 -12.43
CA PRO A 422 0.64 -22.12 -13.34
C PRO A 422 0.29 -20.74 -13.90
N THR A 423 -0.98 -20.49 -14.25
CA THR A 423 -1.44 -19.17 -14.70
C THR A 423 -1.36 -18.16 -13.58
N VAL A 424 -1.73 -18.56 -12.36
CA VAL A 424 -1.63 -17.73 -11.15
C VAL A 424 -0.19 -17.35 -10.84
N ALA A 425 0.75 -18.27 -11.02
CA ALA A 425 2.18 -18.01 -10.87
C ALA A 425 2.64 -16.95 -11.89
N MET A 426 2.21 -17.04 -13.15
CA MET A 426 2.54 -16.03 -14.17
C MET A 426 2.02 -14.63 -13.85
N ILE A 427 0.95 -14.49 -13.07
CA ILE A 427 0.39 -13.19 -12.64
C ILE A 427 1.30 -12.50 -11.61
N GLN A 428 2.08 -13.26 -10.83
CA GLN A 428 2.80 -12.69 -9.69
C GLN A 428 3.91 -11.70 -10.08
N ILE A 429 4.63 -11.96 -11.17
CA ILE A 429 5.67 -11.06 -11.69
C ILE A 429 5.08 -9.70 -12.10
N PRO A 430 4.12 -9.63 -13.06
CA PRO A 430 3.53 -8.36 -13.44
C PRO A 430 2.82 -7.69 -12.25
N ASP A 431 2.17 -8.45 -11.36
CA ASP A 431 1.51 -7.84 -10.19
C ASP A 431 2.50 -7.14 -9.25
N SER A 432 3.64 -7.78 -9.01
CA SER A 432 4.69 -7.22 -8.15
C SER A 432 5.33 -5.97 -8.76
N ILE A 433 5.54 -5.96 -10.08
CA ILE A 433 6.03 -4.78 -10.80
C ILE A 433 4.99 -3.66 -10.76
N ARG A 434 3.72 -3.96 -11.08
CA ARG A 434 2.62 -3.00 -11.02
C ARG A 434 2.51 -2.36 -9.64
N SER A 435 2.53 -3.15 -8.57
CA SER A 435 2.40 -2.66 -7.20
C SER A 435 3.53 -1.70 -6.80
N THR A 436 4.78 -2.06 -7.12
CA THR A 436 5.95 -1.22 -6.84
C THR A 436 5.97 0.05 -7.69
N LEU A 437 5.63 -0.02 -8.97
CA LEU A 437 5.55 1.14 -9.86
C LEU A 437 4.38 2.07 -9.54
N ALA A 438 3.23 1.53 -9.14
CA ALA A 438 2.12 2.33 -8.67
C ALA A 438 2.53 3.17 -7.45
N GLY A 439 3.36 2.61 -6.57
CA GLY A 439 4.01 3.33 -5.49
C GLY A 439 4.88 4.51 -5.99
N VAL A 440 5.74 4.28 -6.99
CA VAL A 440 6.57 5.35 -7.61
C VAL A 440 5.69 6.48 -8.16
N ILE A 441 4.68 6.14 -8.95
CA ILE A 441 3.81 7.11 -9.63
C ILE A 441 3.01 7.93 -8.61
N ARG A 442 2.45 7.30 -7.57
CA ARG A 442 1.77 8.02 -6.47
C ARG A 442 2.74 8.89 -5.68
N GLY A 443 3.93 8.35 -5.37
CA GLY A 443 4.99 9.08 -4.68
C GLY A 443 5.45 10.30 -5.47
N ALA A 444 5.44 10.25 -6.80
CA ALA A 444 5.76 11.38 -7.67
C ALA A 444 4.63 12.42 -7.81
N GLY A 445 3.47 12.20 -7.19
CA GLY A 445 2.36 13.17 -7.19
C GLY A 445 1.37 13.00 -8.33
N GLU A 446 1.38 11.83 -8.99
CA GLU A 446 0.53 11.53 -10.16
C GLU A 446 -0.50 10.40 -9.86
N PRO A 447 -1.29 10.46 -8.76
CA PRO A 447 -2.19 9.37 -8.38
C PRO A 447 -3.31 9.14 -9.41
N LYS A 448 -3.70 10.17 -10.16
CA LYS A 448 -4.70 10.09 -11.25
C LYS A 448 -4.23 9.19 -12.38
N ALA A 449 -2.94 9.26 -12.74
CA ALA A 449 -2.37 8.41 -13.77
C ALA A 449 -2.38 6.94 -13.32
N SER A 450 -1.97 6.67 -12.08
CA SER A 450 -2.03 5.33 -11.46
C SER A 450 -3.46 4.78 -11.50
N ALA A 451 -4.46 5.59 -11.12
CA ALA A 451 -5.87 5.19 -11.11
C ALA A 451 -6.38 4.83 -12.50
N LEU A 452 -6.09 5.67 -13.51
CA LEU A 452 -6.53 5.45 -14.88
C LEU A 452 -5.96 4.14 -15.44
N MET A 453 -4.66 3.90 -15.27
CA MET A 453 -4.00 2.68 -15.76
C MET A 453 -4.58 1.42 -15.10
N ASN A 454 -4.88 1.48 -13.80
CA ASN A 454 -5.45 0.35 -13.07
C ASN A 454 -6.91 0.08 -13.51
N CYS A 455 -7.75 1.11 -13.56
CA CYS A 455 -9.15 0.97 -13.98
C CYS A 455 -9.28 0.44 -15.41
N VAL A 456 -8.45 0.93 -16.34
CA VAL A 456 -8.46 0.45 -17.74
C VAL A 456 -8.03 -1.01 -17.80
N GLY A 457 -6.94 -1.39 -17.12
CA GLY A 457 -6.46 -2.77 -17.10
C GLY A 457 -7.49 -3.74 -16.53
N TYR A 458 -8.02 -3.47 -15.33
CA TYR A 458 -8.95 -4.38 -14.66
C TYR A 458 -10.34 -4.41 -15.31
N TYR A 459 -10.95 -3.26 -15.61
CA TYR A 459 -12.37 -3.21 -16.01
C TYR A 459 -12.61 -3.13 -17.51
N ILE A 460 -11.70 -2.54 -18.30
CA ILE A 460 -11.87 -2.43 -19.76
C ILE A 460 -11.26 -3.65 -20.47
N LEU A 461 -10.11 -4.13 -19.98
CA LEU A 461 -9.39 -5.23 -20.63
C LEU A 461 -9.62 -6.57 -19.93
N GLY A 462 -9.27 -6.66 -18.65
CA GLY A 462 -9.23 -7.94 -17.94
C GLY A 462 -10.59 -8.56 -17.68
N LEU A 463 -11.55 -7.80 -17.15
CA LEU A 463 -12.87 -8.33 -16.80
C LEU A 463 -13.63 -8.83 -18.04
N PRO A 464 -13.75 -8.07 -19.14
CA PRO A 464 -14.40 -8.57 -20.36
C PRO A 464 -13.68 -9.79 -20.95
N MET A 465 -12.35 -9.77 -20.99
CA MET A 465 -11.56 -10.89 -21.51
C MET A 465 -11.70 -12.14 -20.65
N GLY A 466 -11.71 -11.99 -19.32
CA GLY A 466 -11.90 -13.09 -18.37
C GLY A 466 -13.27 -13.73 -18.51
N LEU A 467 -14.33 -12.91 -18.56
CA LEU A 467 -15.70 -13.41 -18.77
C LEU A 467 -15.85 -14.09 -20.14
N PHE A 468 -15.29 -13.49 -21.19
CA PHE A 468 -15.30 -14.07 -22.53
C PHE A 468 -14.59 -15.43 -22.58
N LEU A 469 -13.36 -15.53 -22.10
CA LEU A 469 -12.58 -16.78 -22.10
C LEU A 469 -13.21 -17.89 -21.24
N SER A 470 -13.97 -17.51 -20.22
CA SER A 470 -14.58 -18.47 -19.28
C SER A 470 -15.90 -19.03 -19.77
N PHE A 471 -16.77 -18.16 -20.29
CA PHE A 471 -18.16 -18.51 -20.62
C PHE A 471 -18.42 -18.62 -22.14
N SER A 472 -17.60 -17.98 -22.98
CA SER A 472 -17.68 -18.10 -24.44
C SER A 472 -16.60 -19.03 -24.98
N TYR A 473 -16.59 -19.33 -26.28
CA TYR A 473 -15.57 -20.16 -26.91
C TYR A 473 -14.17 -19.56 -26.67
N PRO A 474 -13.20 -20.28 -26.06
CA PRO A 474 -13.09 -21.75 -25.96
C PRO A 474 -13.65 -22.43 -24.70
N GLY A 475 -14.28 -21.69 -23.78
CA GLY A 475 -14.96 -22.25 -22.60
C GLY A 475 -13.99 -22.77 -21.55
N LEU A 476 -12.96 -21.99 -21.24
CA LEU A 476 -11.87 -22.41 -20.35
C LEU A 476 -12.29 -22.50 -18.86
N GLY A 477 -13.54 -22.15 -18.54
CA GLY A 477 -14.06 -22.14 -17.18
C GLY A 477 -13.19 -21.27 -16.27
N LEU A 478 -12.81 -21.80 -15.11
CA LEU A 478 -12.04 -21.06 -14.11
C LEU A 478 -10.71 -20.52 -14.66
N LEU A 479 -10.05 -21.27 -15.53
CA LEU A 479 -8.80 -20.85 -16.16
C LEU A 479 -8.98 -19.56 -16.98
N GLY A 480 -10.13 -19.39 -17.63
CA GLY A 480 -10.45 -18.19 -18.40
C GLY A 480 -10.48 -16.93 -17.52
N LEU A 481 -11.03 -17.02 -16.32
CA LEU A 481 -11.12 -15.89 -15.38
C LEU A 481 -9.73 -15.42 -14.95
N TRP A 482 -8.86 -16.38 -14.62
CA TRP A 482 -7.46 -16.10 -14.25
C TRP A 482 -6.61 -15.61 -15.42
N LEU A 483 -6.88 -16.06 -16.65
CA LEU A 483 -6.27 -15.47 -17.85
C LEU A 483 -6.72 -14.02 -18.05
N GLY A 484 -7.99 -13.70 -17.77
CA GLY A 484 -8.46 -12.32 -17.73
C GLY A 484 -7.71 -11.46 -16.72
N MET A 485 -7.42 -12.01 -15.54
CA MET A 485 -6.57 -11.35 -14.54
C MET A 485 -5.14 -11.12 -15.03
N LEU A 486 -4.54 -12.11 -15.71
CA LEU A 486 -3.22 -11.95 -16.32
C LEU A 486 -3.21 -10.82 -17.36
N VAL A 487 -4.26 -10.69 -18.15
CA VAL A 487 -4.43 -9.57 -19.10
C VAL A 487 -4.57 -8.24 -18.36
N ALA A 488 -5.38 -8.16 -17.29
CA ALA A 488 -5.50 -6.95 -16.48
C ALA A 488 -4.15 -6.50 -15.96
N VAL A 489 -3.50 -7.35 -15.17
CA VAL A 489 -2.27 -7.02 -14.48
C VAL A 489 -1.12 -6.81 -15.47
N GLY A 490 -1.02 -7.66 -16.50
CA GLY A 490 -0.02 -7.53 -17.56
C GLY A 490 -0.15 -6.20 -18.32
N SER A 491 -1.36 -5.82 -18.74
CA SER A 491 -1.59 -4.56 -19.44
C SER A 491 -1.34 -3.33 -18.54
N THR A 492 -1.75 -3.36 -17.27
CA THR A 492 -1.44 -2.29 -16.30
C THR A 492 0.07 -2.19 -16.05
N THR A 493 0.79 -3.31 -15.99
CA THR A 493 2.25 -3.32 -15.83
C THR A 493 2.94 -2.68 -17.03
N LEU A 494 2.58 -3.09 -18.25
CA LEU A 494 3.16 -2.55 -19.48
C LEU A 494 2.90 -1.04 -19.60
N THR A 495 1.67 -0.60 -19.32
CA THR A 495 1.32 0.82 -19.35
C THR A 495 2.02 1.62 -18.25
N SER A 496 2.18 1.07 -17.04
CA SER A 496 2.93 1.71 -15.95
C SER A 496 4.43 1.84 -16.27
N CYS A 497 5.05 0.79 -16.83
CA CYS A 497 6.43 0.84 -17.32
C CYS A 497 6.58 1.89 -18.43
N TYR A 498 5.67 1.90 -19.41
CA TYR A 498 5.69 2.88 -20.50
C TYR A 498 5.56 4.31 -19.96
N TYR A 499 4.62 4.55 -19.03
CA TYR A 499 4.42 5.84 -18.41
C TYR A 499 5.66 6.27 -17.62
N LEU A 500 6.27 5.37 -16.85
CA LEU A 500 7.47 5.64 -16.07
C LEU A 500 8.63 6.12 -16.97
N PHE A 501 8.97 5.36 -18.00
CA PHE A 501 10.16 5.62 -18.82
C PHE A 501 9.97 6.74 -19.83
N ASN A 502 8.78 6.87 -20.42
CA ASN A 502 8.55 7.83 -21.50
C ASN A 502 7.97 9.16 -21.02
N LYS A 503 7.32 9.17 -19.84
CA LYS A 503 6.67 10.39 -19.32
C LYS A 503 7.24 10.81 -17.96
N LEU A 504 7.21 9.94 -16.95
CA LEU A 504 7.54 10.33 -15.58
C LEU A 504 9.02 10.69 -15.40
N ILE A 505 9.94 9.77 -15.72
CA ILE A 505 11.40 10.00 -15.57
C ILE A 505 11.86 11.22 -16.40
N PRO A 506 11.51 11.37 -17.69
CA PRO A 506 11.86 12.56 -18.45
C PRO A 506 11.27 13.85 -17.86
N SER A 507 10.03 13.82 -17.39
CA SER A 507 9.37 14.98 -16.79
C SER A 507 10.00 15.37 -15.46
N LEU A 508 10.34 14.39 -14.61
CA LEU A 508 11.09 14.61 -13.37
C LEU A 508 12.44 15.31 -13.64
N MET A 509 13.18 14.87 -14.67
CA MET A 509 14.48 15.46 -15.01
C MET A 509 14.39 16.84 -15.67
N ARG A 510 13.41 17.09 -16.54
CA ARG A 510 13.28 18.36 -17.29
C ARG A 510 12.55 19.44 -16.49
N HIS A 511 11.55 19.05 -15.71
CA HIS A 511 10.69 19.94 -14.96
C HIS A 511 10.53 19.43 -13.52
N PRO A 512 11.62 19.39 -12.73
CA PRO A 512 11.56 18.91 -11.35
C PRO A 512 10.58 19.72 -10.50
N GLU A 513 10.42 21.00 -10.82
CA GLU A 513 9.49 21.93 -10.18
C GLU A 513 8.01 21.52 -10.37
N GLN A 514 7.63 20.90 -11.49
CA GLN A 514 6.24 20.45 -11.73
C GLN A 514 5.78 19.32 -10.81
N HIS A 515 6.72 18.48 -10.40
CA HIS A 515 6.47 17.32 -9.53
C HIS A 515 6.69 17.64 -8.06
N ARG A 516 7.30 18.79 -7.76
CA ARG A 516 7.31 19.32 -6.40
C ARG A 516 5.95 19.94 -6.14
N LEU A 517 5.39 19.66 -4.97
CA LEU A 517 4.41 20.55 -4.37
C LEU A 517 5.15 21.86 -4.00
N ILE A 518 5.30 22.75 -4.98
CA ILE A 518 5.89 24.07 -4.74
C ILE A 518 4.88 24.85 -3.92
N ILE A 519 5.35 25.31 -2.76
CA ILE A 519 4.72 26.37 -1.98
C ILE A 519 4.78 27.65 -2.83
N SER A 520 3.78 27.88 -3.68
CA SER A 520 3.70 29.15 -4.41
C SER A 520 3.20 30.24 -3.48
N ASN A 521 3.82 31.42 -3.59
CA ASN A 521 3.54 32.66 -2.86
C ASN A 521 2.07 32.89 -2.48
N PRO A 522 1.81 33.48 -1.30
CA PRO A 522 0.45 33.79 -0.88
C PRO A 522 -0.19 34.82 -1.84
N PRO A 523 -1.53 34.83 -1.98
CA PRO A 523 -2.24 35.72 -2.90
C PRO A 523 -1.89 37.19 -2.65
N ARG A 524 -1.95 38.06 -3.67
CA ARG A 524 -1.60 39.50 -3.58
C ARG A 524 -2.26 40.26 -2.43
N HIS A 525 -3.42 39.81 -1.96
CA HIS A 525 -4.11 40.39 -0.81
C HIS A 525 -3.42 40.09 0.55
N TYR A 526 -2.55 39.07 0.60
CA TYR A 526 -1.77 38.67 1.78
C TYR A 526 -0.49 39.50 1.93
N GLN A 527 0.07 39.98 0.82
CA GLN A 527 1.24 40.87 0.81
C GLN A 527 0.95 42.27 1.36
N SER A 528 -0.32 42.66 1.45
CA SER A 528 -0.74 43.95 2.02
C SER A 528 -1.05 43.89 3.52
N LEU A 529 -0.89 42.74 4.18
CA LEU A 529 -1.08 42.61 5.62
C LEU A 529 0.24 42.92 6.36
N PRO A 530 0.19 43.55 7.56
CA PRO A 530 1.38 43.83 8.39
C PRO A 530 2.25 42.58 8.62
N GLU A 531 3.58 42.74 8.70
CA GLU A 531 4.56 41.65 8.85
C GLU A 531 4.27 40.70 10.03
N GLU A 532 3.61 41.17 11.09
CA GLU A 532 3.18 40.33 12.22
C GLU A 532 2.10 39.29 11.86
N ILE A 533 1.38 39.47 10.75
CA ILE A 533 0.33 38.56 10.24
C ILE A 533 0.86 37.67 9.10
N GLN A 534 2.02 38.00 8.51
CA GLN A 534 2.63 37.26 7.39
C GLN A 534 3.29 35.93 7.79
N GLY A 535 3.10 35.48 9.04
CA GLY A 535 3.56 34.19 9.54
C GLY A 535 2.80 33.01 8.92
N GLY A 536 3.34 32.48 7.82
CA GLY A 536 3.01 31.17 7.29
C GLY A 536 1.96 31.16 6.19
N TYR A 537 1.78 29.98 5.58
CA TYR A 537 0.86 29.61 4.51
C TYR A 537 1.40 29.70 3.07
N GLY A 538 1.94 28.57 2.65
CA GLY A 538 1.98 28.17 1.26
C GLY A 538 0.66 27.57 0.79
N THR A 539 0.21 27.94 -0.40
CA THR A 539 -0.88 27.26 -1.10
C THR A 539 -0.33 26.05 -1.86
N LEU A 540 -1.01 24.90 -1.77
CA LEU A 540 -0.76 23.77 -2.67
C LEU A 540 -1.46 24.04 -4.00
N THR A 541 -0.70 24.29 -5.05
CA THR A 541 -1.18 24.30 -6.43
C THR A 541 -0.33 23.33 -7.24
N PRO A 542 -0.90 22.29 -7.86
CA PRO A 542 -0.25 21.69 -9.02
C PRO A 542 -0.27 22.73 -10.15
N LEU A 543 0.81 22.78 -10.92
CA LEU A 543 0.97 23.70 -12.07
C LEU A 543 -0.19 23.61 -13.07
#